data_AF-A0AAU7XY66-F1
#
_entry.id   AF-A0AAU7XY66-F1
#
_cell.length_a   1.000
_cell.length_b   1.000
_cell.length_c   1.000
_cell.angle_alpha   90.00
_cell.angle_beta   90.00
_cell.angle_gamma   90.00
#
_symmetry.space_group_name_H-M   'P 1'
#
loop_
_entity.id
_entity.type
_entity.pdbx_description
1 polymer ?
#
loop_
_entity_poly.entity_id
_entity_poly.type
_entity_poly.pdbx_seq_one_letter_code
_entity_poly.pdbx_strand_id
1 'polypeptide(L)'
;MSYDLNRAYIQVSDMPIFEAFKGAPVAGHLIVRACELSNREYGHRHQKLAKSNNMKHPPSADRIFAGYLVVRNIDTPTQYETWMPGHVFEDLYRPAKAARGAA
;
A
#
# COMPACT_ATOMS: atom_id res chain seq x y z
N MET A 1 -7.16 -22.89 0.13
CA MET A 1 -6.76 -21.47 0.13
C MET A 1 -7.70 -20.72 -0.79
N SER A 2 -8.61 -19.90 -0.26
CA SER A 2 -9.48 -19.06 -1.09
C SER A 2 -8.68 -17.85 -1.57
N TYR A 3 -8.47 -17.71 -2.87
CA TYR A 3 -7.87 -16.51 -3.46
C TYR A 3 -8.94 -15.41 -3.50
N ASP A 4 -8.73 -14.35 -2.73
CA ASP A 4 -9.66 -13.21 -2.71
C ASP A 4 -9.45 -12.32 -3.94
N LEU A 5 -10.33 -12.47 -4.94
CA LEU A 5 -10.34 -11.67 -6.16
C LEU A 5 -10.57 -10.18 -5.89
N ASN A 6 -11.11 -9.80 -4.73
CA ASN A 6 -11.39 -8.42 -4.37
C ASN A 6 -10.24 -7.75 -3.63
N ARG A 7 -9.15 -8.46 -3.33
CA ARG A 7 -8.00 -7.93 -2.61
C ARG A 7 -7.44 -6.65 -3.24
N ALA A 8 -7.46 -6.56 -4.58
CA ALA A 8 -7.00 -5.38 -5.30
C ALA A 8 -7.92 -4.15 -5.16
N TYR A 9 -9.14 -4.33 -4.69
CA TYR A 9 -10.17 -3.31 -4.59
C TYR A 9 -10.56 -2.99 -3.14
N ILE A 10 -9.77 -3.45 -2.17
CA ILE A 10 -9.89 -3.04 -0.77
C ILE A 10 -9.87 -1.50 -0.70
N GLN A 11 -10.79 -0.95 0.09
CA GLN A 11 -10.86 0.49 0.34
C GLN A 11 -9.73 0.92 1.25
N VAL A 12 -9.24 2.15 1.08
CA VAL A 12 -8.12 2.68 1.87
C VAL A 12 -8.44 2.61 3.37
N SER A 13 -9.68 2.89 3.77
CA SER A 13 -10.14 2.83 5.18
C SER A 13 -9.93 1.47 5.84
N ASP A 14 -9.98 0.40 5.06
CA ASP A 14 -9.97 -0.99 5.55
C ASP A 14 -8.55 -1.60 5.51
N MET A 15 -7.58 -0.86 4.96
CA MET A 15 -6.20 -1.30 4.90
C MET A 15 -5.51 -1.18 6.27
N PRO A 16 -4.71 -2.17 6.68
CA PRO A 16 -3.92 -2.09 7.90
C PRO A 16 -2.93 -0.92 7.86
N ILE A 17 -2.66 -0.37 9.04
CA ILE A 17 -1.76 0.77 9.24
C ILE A 17 -0.35 0.25 9.55
N PHE A 18 0.65 0.87 8.93
CA PHE A 18 2.06 0.59 9.13
C PHE A 18 2.79 1.87 9.50
N GLU A 19 3.82 1.72 10.34
CA GLU A 19 4.71 2.80 10.74
C GLU A 19 6.13 2.56 10.22
N ALA A 20 6.80 3.64 9.84
CA ALA A 20 8.20 3.57 9.46
C ALA A 20 9.09 3.34 10.69
N PHE A 21 10.05 2.40 10.59
CA PHE A 21 10.87 2.02 11.74
C PHE A 21 12.39 2.05 11.48
N LYS A 22 12.83 2.18 10.22
CA LYS A 22 14.25 2.14 9.87
C LYS A 22 14.57 3.13 8.74
N GLY A 23 15.47 4.07 9.04
CA GLY A 23 15.78 5.21 8.16
C GLY A 23 14.55 6.11 8.00
N ALA A 24 14.73 7.41 7.81
CA ALA A 24 13.58 8.26 7.51
C ALA A 24 12.85 7.65 6.28
N PRO A 25 11.55 7.30 6.37
CA PRO A 25 10.82 6.81 5.21
C PRO A 25 10.98 7.85 4.11
N VAL A 26 11.22 7.40 2.88
CA VAL A 26 11.38 8.28 1.72
C VAL A 26 10.26 9.34 1.77
N ALA A 27 10.65 10.61 1.92
CA ALA A 27 9.77 11.78 2.01
C ALA A 27 8.95 11.98 3.31
N GLY A 28 9.34 11.42 4.46
CA GLY A 28 8.75 11.76 5.76
C GLY A 28 7.38 11.12 6.06
N HIS A 29 7.01 10.10 5.27
CA HIS A 29 5.76 9.36 5.47
C HIS A 29 5.90 8.35 6.61
N LEU A 30 5.76 8.83 7.85
CA LEU A 30 5.92 8.03 9.06
C LEU A 30 4.82 6.98 9.25
N ILE A 31 3.63 7.23 8.71
CA ILE A 31 2.46 6.36 8.83
C ILE A 31 1.86 6.17 7.44
N VAL A 32 1.61 4.93 7.06
CA VAL A 32 1.03 4.55 5.77
C VAL A 32 -0.04 3.49 5.98
N ARG A 33 -0.93 3.35 5.01
CA ARG A 33 -1.81 2.18 4.91
C ARG A 33 -1.31 1.29 3.79
N ALA A 34 -1.28 -0.02 4.01
CA ALA A 34 -0.76 -0.93 3.01
C ALA A 34 -1.51 -2.26 3.00
N CYS A 35 -1.54 -2.90 1.84
CA CYS A 35 -1.98 -4.29 1.70
C CYS A 35 -1.04 -5.01 0.72
N GLU A 36 -0.73 -6.28 1.00
CA GLU A 36 0.08 -7.04 0.05
C GLU A 36 -0.70 -7.22 -1.25
N LEU A 37 0.01 -6.99 -2.34
CA LEU A 37 -0.57 -6.89 -3.66
C LEU A 37 0.57 -6.99 -4.68
N SER A 38 0.44 -7.87 -5.67
CA SER A 38 1.42 -8.01 -6.73
C SER A 38 1.39 -6.83 -7.69
N ASN A 39 2.49 -6.59 -8.42
CA ASN A 39 2.52 -5.51 -9.42
C ASN A 39 1.45 -5.65 -10.51
N ARG A 40 1.08 -6.88 -10.89
CA ARG A 40 -0.01 -7.14 -11.85
C ARG A 40 -1.38 -6.77 -11.28
N GLU A 41 -1.67 -7.16 -10.04
CA GLU A 41 -2.89 -6.76 -9.34
C GLU A 41 -2.96 -5.24 -9.18
N TYR A 42 -1.80 -4.58 -8.96
CA TYR A 42 -1.73 -3.11 -8.89
C TYR A 42 -2.06 -2.49 -10.25
N GLY A 43 -1.59 -3.10 -11.33
CA GLY A 43 -1.97 -2.73 -12.70
C GLY A 43 -3.49 -2.78 -12.92
N HIS A 44 -4.15 -3.87 -12.50
CA HIS A 44 -5.61 -3.98 -12.60
C HIS A 44 -6.34 -2.93 -11.75
N ARG A 45 -5.84 -2.64 -10.53
CA ARG A 45 -6.38 -1.58 -9.68
C ARG A 45 -6.23 -0.21 -10.34
N HIS A 46 -5.03 0.11 -10.84
CA HIS A 46 -4.74 1.36 -11.53
C HIS A 46 -5.65 1.57 -12.74
N GLN A 47 -5.86 0.54 -13.57
CA GLN A 47 -6.78 0.63 -14.72
C GLN A 47 -8.21 1.01 -14.32
N LYS A 48 -8.68 0.54 -13.15
CA LYS A 48 -10.03 0.80 -12.67
C LYS A 48 -10.17 2.10 -11.89
N LEU A 49 -9.19 2.44 -11.06
CA LEU A 49 -9.30 3.48 -10.03
C LEU A 49 -8.44 4.72 -10.29
N ALA A 50 -7.51 4.73 -11.24
CA ALA A 50 -6.61 5.88 -11.46
C ALA A 50 -7.32 7.19 -11.87
N LYS A 51 -8.60 7.11 -12.29
CA LYS A 51 -9.43 8.30 -12.55
C LYS A 51 -9.99 8.94 -11.27
N SER A 52 -10.18 8.14 -10.22
CA SER A 52 -10.79 8.56 -8.96
C SER A 52 -9.76 8.72 -7.85
N ASN A 53 -8.65 7.99 -7.94
CA ASN A 53 -7.60 7.97 -6.94
C ASN A 53 -6.32 8.55 -7.54
N ASN A 54 -5.56 9.30 -6.75
CA ASN A 54 -4.23 9.74 -7.12
C ASN A 54 -3.26 8.56 -6.99
N MET A 55 -2.84 7.99 -8.12
CA MET A 55 -2.05 6.76 -8.17
C MET A 55 -0.79 6.97 -9.02
N LYS A 56 0.35 6.43 -8.57
CA LYS A 56 1.53 6.30 -9.43
C LYS A 56 1.35 5.15 -10.42
N HIS A 57 1.90 5.30 -11.61
CA HIS A 57 1.87 4.25 -12.63
C HIS A 57 2.47 2.94 -12.08
N PRO A 58 1.89 1.78 -12.46
CA PRO A 58 2.44 0.48 -12.11
C PRO A 58 3.81 0.30 -12.79
N PRO A 59 4.74 -0.45 -12.17
CA PRO A 59 5.92 -0.92 -12.88
C PRO A 59 5.51 -1.89 -14.01
N SER A 60 6.43 -2.20 -14.92
CA SER A 60 6.20 -3.21 -15.96
C SER A 60 5.62 -4.50 -15.36
N ALA A 61 4.66 -5.08 -16.07
CA ALA A 61 3.99 -6.33 -15.70
C ALA A 61 4.55 -7.55 -16.46
N ASP A 62 5.69 -7.41 -17.14
CA ASP A 62 6.32 -8.50 -17.91
C ASP A 62 6.75 -9.66 -16.99
N ARG A 63 6.97 -9.36 -15.71
CA ARG A 63 7.18 -10.33 -14.63
C ARG A 63 6.28 -9.97 -13.46
N ILE A 64 5.75 -10.99 -12.79
CA ILE A 64 4.89 -10.81 -11.61
C ILE A 64 5.76 -10.83 -10.36
N PHE A 65 5.70 -9.75 -9.58
CA PHE A 65 6.42 -9.60 -8.32
C PHE A 65 5.45 -9.38 -7.17
N ALA A 66 5.73 -10.03 -6.05
CA ALA A 66 5.04 -9.76 -4.79
C ALA A 66 5.48 -8.40 -4.21
N GLY A 67 4.55 -7.70 -3.59
CA GLY A 67 4.81 -6.40 -3.00
C GLY A 67 3.61 -5.88 -2.25
N TYR A 68 3.57 -4.57 -2.08
CA TYR A 68 2.53 -3.88 -1.33
C TYR A 68 1.97 -2.72 -2.14
N LEU A 69 0.65 -2.59 -2.14
CA LEU A 69 0.01 -1.30 -2.33
C LEU A 69 0.28 -0.46 -1.09
N VAL A 70 0.73 0.77 -1.26
CA VAL A 70 1.05 1.70 -0.18
C VAL A 70 0.36 3.03 -0.42
N VAL A 71 -0.47 3.42 0.53
CA VAL A 71 -1.17 4.70 0.57
C VAL A 71 -0.47 5.62 1.55
N ARG A 72 -0.05 6.79 1.05
CA ARG A 72 0.71 7.80 1.80
C ARG A 72 -0.11 9.08 1.94
N ASN A 73 0.28 9.92 2.89
CA ASN A 73 -0.45 11.15 3.24
C ASN A 73 -1.94 10.86 3.49
N ILE A 74 -2.20 9.83 4.30
CA ILE A 74 -3.55 9.38 4.61
C ILE A 74 -4.38 10.54 5.17
N ASP A 75 -5.66 10.61 4.75
CA ASP A 75 -6.62 11.63 5.19
C ASP A 75 -6.24 13.08 4.83
N THR A 76 -5.32 13.28 3.87
CA THR A 76 -4.99 14.61 3.35
C THR A 76 -5.35 14.78 1.87
N PRO A 77 -5.48 16.02 1.36
CA PRO A 77 -5.68 16.28 -0.07
C PRO A 77 -4.53 15.79 -0.96
N THR A 78 -3.35 15.52 -0.39
CA THR A 78 -2.17 15.02 -1.09
C THR A 78 -2.00 13.51 -0.93
N GLN A 79 -3.04 12.80 -0.51
CA GLN A 79 -3.07 11.34 -0.47
C GLN A 79 -2.72 10.76 -1.85
N TYR A 80 -1.89 9.73 -1.87
CA TYR A 80 -1.56 9.03 -3.10
C TYR A 80 -1.22 7.56 -2.87
N GLU A 81 -1.47 6.75 -3.89
CA GLU A 81 -1.19 5.33 -3.92
C GLU A 81 0.05 5.02 -4.75
N THR A 82 0.88 4.08 -4.30
CA THR A 82 1.95 3.50 -5.09
C THR A 82 2.08 2.02 -4.82
N TRP A 83 2.75 1.31 -5.72
CA TRP A 83 3.25 -0.03 -5.43
C TRP A 83 4.71 0.00 -5.01
N MET A 84 5.13 -0.94 -4.16
CA MET A 84 6.54 -1.20 -3.91
C MET A 84 6.84 -2.68 -3.68
N PRO A 85 8.07 -3.15 -3.99
CA PRO A 85 8.45 -4.53 -3.76
C PRO A 85 8.40 -4.91 -2.28
N GLY A 86 8.09 -6.18 -1.99
CA GLY A 86 7.91 -6.69 -0.62
C GLY A 86 9.12 -6.41 0.28
N HIS A 87 10.31 -6.82 -0.17
CA HIS A 87 11.56 -6.60 0.57
C HIS A 87 11.82 -5.12 0.89
N VAL A 88 11.52 -4.20 -0.05
CA VAL A 88 11.69 -2.75 0.19
C VAL A 88 10.68 -2.24 1.21
N PHE A 89 9.43 -2.75 1.18
CA PHE A 89 8.42 -2.38 2.15
C PHE A 89 8.81 -2.85 3.56
N GLU A 90 9.19 -4.12 3.69
CA GLU A 90 9.54 -4.78 4.95
C GLU A 90 10.81 -4.19 5.59
N ASP A 91 11.73 -3.67 4.79
CA ASP A 91 12.91 -2.96 5.28
C ASP A 91 12.59 -1.58 5.89
N LEU A 92 11.47 -0.97 5.50
CA LEU A 92 11.13 0.42 5.84
C LEU A 92 9.98 0.51 6.86
N TYR A 93 8.99 -0.38 6.75
CA TYR A 93 7.74 -0.33 7.48
C TYR A 93 7.50 -1.59 8.28
N ARG A 94 6.89 -1.40 9.45
CA ARG A 94 6.38 -2.50 10.28
C ARG A 94 4.90 -2.25 10.59
N PRO A 95 4.13 -3.29 10.91
CA PRO A 95 2.77 -3.10 11.40
C PRO A 95 2.79 -2.10 12.54
N ALA A 96 1.97 -1.04 12.42
CA ALA A 96 1.80 -0.12 13.52
C ALA A 96 1.24 -0.94 14.70
N LYS A 97 1.80 -0.76 15.90
CA LYS A 97 1.21 -1.39 17.08
C LYS A 97 -0.23 -0.92 17.13
N ALA A 98 -1.18 -1.85 16.99
CA ALA A 98 -2.57 -1.58 17.30
C ALA A 98 -2.57 -0.90 18.67
N ALA A 99 -3.17 0.29 18.76
CA ALA A 99 -3.26 1.00 20.03
C ALA A 99 -3.76 0.02 21.08
N ARG A 100 -2.89 -0.38 22.01
CA ARG A 100 -3.32 -1.09 23.22
C ARG A 100 -4.17 -0.09 23.98
N GLY A 101 -5.49 -0.20 23.84
CA GLY A 101 -6.42 0.75 24.41
C GLY A 101 -7.85 0.49 24.00
N ALA A 102 -8.40 -0.65 24.40
CA ALA A 102 -9.83 -0.78 24.69
C ALA A 102 -10.04 -1.97 25.64
N ALA A 103 -10.54 -1.63 26.84
CA ALA A 103 -10.88 -2.44 28.01
C ALA A 103 -9.70 -2.91 28.90
#